data_AF-A0AAU6MHR7-F1
#
_entry.id   AF-A0AAU6MHR7-F1
#
_cell.length_a   1.000
_cell.length_b   1.000
_cell.length_c   1.000
_cell.angle_alpha   90.00
_cell.angle_beta   90.00
_cell.angle_gamma   90.00
#
_symmetry.space_group_name_H-M   'P 1'
#
loop_
_entity.id
_entity.type
_entity.pdbx_description
1 polymer ?
#
loop_
_entity_poly.entity_id
_entity_poly.type
_entity_poly.pdbx_seq_one_letter_code
_entity_poly.pdbx_strand_id
1 'polypeptide(L)'
;MSDVLSLSAVAAAALQPTFTFLYGRLDALLNRHEGRDVADELTTSELPSTLVGTVALPLVANGQRLDEHASQLRMARTVLTRYQHDPALVVPDDSMLTDVLGQLRVALEEIYSHRFTFTGESRERSGPLVVQRIDNVSGNVTGMQAGAAIVTGKVDQEFKTVSSGSTVIGMSAPVIGGEA
;
A
#
# COMPACT_ATOMS: atom_id res chain seq x y z
N MET A 1 12.95 2.95 7.03
CA MET A 1 12.87 4.28 7.70
C MET A 1 12.47 5.43 6.75
N SER A 2 12.49 5.25 5.43
CA SER A 2 12.20 6.31 4.44
C SER A 2 10.71 6.56 4.15
N ASP A 3 9.80 5.76 4.72
CA ASP A 3 8.38 5.76 4.32
C ASP A 3 7.46 6.56 5.28
N VAL A 4 7.78 6.57 6.57
CA VAL A 4 7.04 7.31 7.61
C VAL A 4 7.13 8.83 7.40
N LEU A 5 8.25 9.30 6.85
CA LEU A 5 8.50 10.73 6.59
C LEU A 5 7.81 11.29 5.34
N SER A 6 7.12 10.46 4.56
CA SER A 6 6.51 10.92 3.31
C SER A 6 5.12 11.51 3.51
N LEU A 7 4.38 11.09 4.54
CA LEU A 7 3.01 11.56 4.71
C LEU A 7 2.93 12.98 5.29
N SER A 8 3.96 13.43 6.01
CA SER A 8 4.09 14.84 6.42
C SER A 8 4.30 15.78 5.23
N ALA A 9 4.70 15.26 4.07
CA ALA A 9 4.81 16.00 2.81
C ALA A 9 3.52 15.99 1.98
N VAL A 10 2.46 15.29 2.42
CA VAL A 10 1.15 15.36 1.76
C VAL A 10 0.67 16.81 1.80
N ALA A 11 0.28 17.33 0.64
CA ALA A 11 -0.22 18.69 0.56
C ALA A 11 -1.39 18.86 1.52
N ALA A 12 -1.49 19.99 2.24
CA ALA A 12 -2.55 20.20 3.23
C ALA A 12 -3.96 19.96 2.66
N ALA A 13 -4.18 20.31 1.38
CA ALA A 13 -5.44 20.07 0.67
C ALA A 13 -5.75 18.58 0.42
N ALA A 14 -4.72 17.72 0.40
CA ALA A 14 -4.85 16.28 0.19
C ALA A 14 -4.95 15.48 1.49
N LEU A 15 -4.71 16.09 2.66
CA LEU A 15 -4.69 15.39 3.95
C LEU A 15 -6.06 14.79 4.31
N GLN A 16 -7.13 15.59 4.25
CA GLN A 16 -8.48 15.11 4.59
C GLN A 16 -8.93 13.96 3.67
N PRO A 17 -8.85 14.06 2.33
CA PRO A 17 -9.15 12.92 1.44
C PRO A 17 -8.29 11.68 1.72
N THR A 18 -7.00 11.87 2.03
CA THR A 18 -6.07 10.79 2.37
C THR A 18 -6.49 10.09 3.65
N PHE A 19 -6.82 10.85 4.70
CA PHE A 19 -7.34 10.32 5.95
C PHE A 19 -8.62 9.51 5.72
N THR A 20 -9.60 10.08 5.02
CA THR A 20 -10.89 9.41 4.73
C THR A 20 -10.67 8.09 4.01
N PHE A 21 -9.81 8.06 2.99
CA PHE A 21 -9.48 6.84 2.26
C PHE A 21 -8.80 5.78 3.13
N LEU A 22 -7.71 6.14 3.81
CA LEU A 22 -6.93 5.19 4.62
C LEU A 22 -7.76 4.64 5.80
N TYR A 23 -8.52 5.51 6.49
CA TYR A 23 -9.41 5.08 7.56
C TYR A 23 -10.54 4.19 7.04
N GLY A 24 -11.13 4.52 5.88
CA GLY A 24 -12.17 3.69 5.26
C GLY A 24 -11.67 2.29 4.90
N ARG A 25 -10.42 2.15 4.43
CA ARG A 25 -9.78 0.85 4.19
C ARG A 25 -9.47 0.09 5.47
N LEU A 26 -8.95 0.79 6.47
CA LEU A 26 -8.73 0.20 7.79
C LEU A 26 -10.03 -0.41 8.37
N ASP A 27 -11.14 0.33 8.30
CA ASP A 27 -12.41 -0.14 8.84
C ASP A 27 -12.94 -1.35 8.07
N ALA A 28 -12.91 -1.30 6.74
CA ALA A 28 -13.34 -2.41 5.88
C ALA A 28 -12.56 -3.72 6.16
N LEU A 29 -11.23 -3.63 6.23
CA LEU A 29 -10.35 -4.78 6.51
C LEU A 29 -10.64 -5.41 7.88
N LEU A 30 -10.78 -4.59 8.93
CA LEU A 30 -11.05 -5.08 10.27
C LEU A 30 -12.47 -5.68 10.39
N ASN A 31 -13.46 -5.07 9.73
CA ASN A 31 -14.82 -5.62 9.69
C ASN A 31 -14.82 -7.02 9.06
N ARG A 32 -14.11 -7.19 7.93
CA ARG A 32 -13.93 -8.49 7.26
C ARG A 32 -13.18 -9.50 8.13
N HIS A 33 -12.07 -9.11 8.73
CA HIS A 33 -11.28 -9.99 9.61
C HIS A 33 -12.13 -10.48 10.81
N GLU A 34 -13.07 -9.68 11.29
CA GLU A 34 -14.00 -10.07 12.37
C GLU A 34 -15.17 -10.94 11.89
N GLY A 35 -15.16 -11.40 10.63
CA GLY A 35 -16.20 -12.26 10.06
C GLY A 35 -17.50 -11.52 9.74
N ARG A 36 -17.46 -10.18 9.65
CA ARG A 36 -18.59 -9.42 9.10
C ARG A 36 -18.51 -9.52 7.59
N ASP A 37 -19.61 -9.93 6.96
CA ASP A 37 -19.71 -10.25 5.53
C ASP A 37 -19.56 -8.99 4.66
N VAL A 38 -18.32 -8.54 4.51
CA VAL A 38 -17.92 -7.36 3.77
C VAL A 38 -16.93 -7.80 2.71
N ALA A 39 -17.34 -7.70 1.44
CA ALA A 39 -16.42 -7.82 0.32
C ALA A 39 -15.37 -6.69 0.43
N ASP A 40 -14.11 -7.06 0.65
CA ASP A 40 -13.00 -6.12 0.74
C ASP A 40 -12.23 -6.12 -0.58
N GLU A 41 -12.97 -5.71 -1.60
CA GLU A 41 -12.47 -5.38 -2.93
C GLU A 41 -12.46 -3.86 -3.03
N LEU A 42 -11.28 -3.26 -3.19
CA LEU A 42 -11.22 -1.83 -3.47
C LEU A 42 -11.64 -1.61 -4.92
N THR A 43 -12.61 -0.72 -5.13
CA THR A 43 -13.17 -0.38 -6.43
C THR A 43 -12.90 1.08 -6.81
N THR A 44 -13.16 1.44 -8.07
CA THR A 44 -12.88 2.79 -8.60
C THR A 44 -13.59 3.90 -7.84
N SER A 45 -14.80 3.63 -7.33
CA SER A 45 -15.60 4.61 -6.59
C SER A 45 -14.99 5.01 -5.23
N GLU A 46 -14.05 4.22 -4.73
CA GLU A 46 -13.45 4.38 -3.41
C GLU A 46 -12.06 5.03 -3.48
N LEU A 47 -11.50 5.24 -4.68
CA LEU A 47 -10.21 5.89 -4.86
C LEU A 47 -10.35 7.41 -4.71
N PRO A 48 -9.57 8.06 -3.82
CA PRO A 48 -9.55 9.51 -3.73
C PRO A 48 -8.85 10.10 -4.96
N SER A 49 -9.32 11.26 -5.42
CA SER A 49 -8.70 12.02 -6.52
C SER A 49 -7.28 12.50 -6.22
N THR A 50 -6.84 12.39 -4.97
CA THR A 50 -5.50 12.77 -4.52
C THR A 50 -4.45 11.69 -4.80
N LEU A 51 -4.83 10.46 -5.17
CA LEU A 51 -3.88 9.43 -5.56
C LEU A 51 -3.17 9.80 -6.88
N VAL A 52 -1.85 9.67 -6.87
CA VAL A 52 -0.98 9.92 -8.01
C VAL A 52 -0.48 8.58 -8.52
N GLY A 53 -0.75 8.26 -9.79
CA GLY A 53 -0.38 7.00 -10.43
C GLY A 53 -1.58 6.17 -10.85
N THR A 54 -1.34 4.89 -11.14
CA THR A 54 -2.37 3.97 -11.63
C THR A 54 -2.66 2.91 -10.58
N VAL A 55 -3.94 2.66 -10.33
CA VAL A 55 -4.38 1.56 -9.47
C VAL A 55 -5.06 0.50 -10.34
N ALA A 56 -4.49 -0.70 -10.37
CA ALA A 56 -5.05 -1.83 -11.10
C ALA A 56 -6.18 -2.44 -10.26
N LEU A 57 -7.42 -2.07 -10.57
CA LEU A 57 -8.60 -2.48 -9.81
C LEU A 57 -9.26 -3.74 -10.40
N PRO A 58 -10.00 -4.53 -9.59
CA PRO A 58 -10.15 -4.38 -8.13
C PRO A 58 -8.87 -4.80 -7.38
N LEU A 59 -8.58 -4.15 -6.25
CA LEU A 59 -7.55 -4.66 -5.33
C LEU A 59 -8.20 -5.61 -4.31
N VAL A 60 -7.64 -6.81 -4.20
CA VAL A 60 -8.10 -7.83 -3.25
C VAL A 60 -7.08 -7.95 -2.13
N ALA A 61 -7.52 -7.81 -0.88
CA ALA A 61 -6.62 -7.95 0.26
C ALA A 61 -6.11 -9.38 0.43
N ASN A 62 -4.81 -9.51 0.68
CA ASN A 62 -4.18 -10.77 1.05
C ASN A 62 -4.50 -11.13 2.51
N GLY A 63 -5.24 -12.23 2.70
CA GLY A 63 -5.69 -12.68 4.03
C GLY A 63 -4.55 -12.97 5.00
N GLN A 64 -3.46 -13.60 4.54
CA GLN A 64 -2.32 -13.89 5.39
C GLN A 64 -1.64 -12.60 5.88
N ARG A 65 -1.45 -11.62 4.99
CA ARG A 65 -0.89 -10.31 5.37
C ARG A 65 -1.83 -9.55 6.31
N LEU A 66 -3.14 -9.64 6.08
CA LEU A 66 -4.13 -9.06 6.98
C LEU A 66 -4.02 -9.65 8.39
N ASP A 67 -3.85 -10.97 8.52
CA ASP A 67 -3.64 -11.62 9.83
C ASP A 67 -2.34 -11.16 10.50
N GLU A 68 -1.24 -11.05 9.74
CA GLU A 68 0.06 -10.56 10.20
C GLU A 68 -0.02 -9.11 10.74
N HIS A 69 -0.80 -8.24 10.10
CA HIS A 69 -0.96 -6.83 10.50
C HIS A 69 -2.16 -6.56 11.42
N ALA A 70 -2.99 -7.55 11.75
CA ALA A 70 -4.27 -7.33 12.43
C ALA A 70 -4.15 -6.55 13.75
N SER A 71 -3.12 -6.84 14.56
CA SER A 71 -2.85 -6.12 15.80
C SER A 71 -2.55 -4.63 15.57
N GLN A 72 -1.66 -4.34 14.61
CA GLN A 72 -1.28 -2.99 14.23
C GLN A 72 -2.48 -2.20 13.70
N LEU A 73 -3.33 -2.82 12.87
CA LEU A 73 -4.54 -2.20 12.34
C LEU A 73 -5.52 -1.84 13.48
N ARG A 74 -5.75 -2.73 14.45
CA ARG A 74 -6.61 -2.41 15.61
C ARG A 74 -6.07 -1.23 16.43
N MET A 75 -4.76 -1.17 16.65
CA MET A 75 -4.13 -0.05 17.32
C MET A 75 -4.32 1.26 16.54
N ALA A 76 -4.11 1.24 15.22
CA ALA A 76 -4.35 2.39 14.35
C ALA A 76 -5.82 2.83 14.42
N ARG A 77 -6.79 1.90 14.44
CA ARG A 77 -8.22 2.23 14.53
C ARG A 77 -8.53 2.96 15.83
N THR A 78 -8.02 2.45 16.96
CA THR A 78 -8.20 3.08 18.28
C THR A 78 -7.69 4.52 18.29
N VAL A 79 -6.51 4.77 17.73
CA VAL A 79 -5.95 6.12 17.66
C VAL A 79 -6.73 7.00 16.68
N LEU A 80 -7.05 6.48 15.49
CA LEU A 80 -7.63 7.28 14.41
C LEU A 80 -9.12 7.63 14.62
N THR A 81 -9.82 6.91 15.50
CA THR A 81 -11.24 7.14 15.80
C THR A 81 -11.52 8.58 16.24
N ARG A 82 -10.61 9.24 16.98
CA ARG A 82 -10.79 10.64 17.39
C ARG A 82 -10.89 11.61 16.21
N TYR A 83 -10.09 11.39 15.17
CA TYR A 83 -10.06 12.24 13.97
C TYR A 83 -11.22 11.96 13.04
N GLN A 84 -11.75 10.73 13.08
CA GLN A 84 -13.02 10.45 12.41
C GLN A 84 -14.12 11.27 13.08
N HIS A 85 -14.21 11.21 14.42
CA HIS A 85 -15.30 11.83 15.16
C HIS A 85 -15.27 13.36 15.09
N ASP A 86 -14.07 13.92 15.06
CA ASP A 86 -13.85 15.36 14.88
C ASP A 86 -12.89 15.62 13.70
N PRO A 87 -13.43 15.77 12.47
CA PRO A 87 -12.63 16.06 11.28
C PRO A 87 -11.84 17.37 11.35
N ALA A 88 -12.20 18.31 12.25
CA ALA A 88 -11.43 19.54 12.42
C ALA A 88 -10.04 19.29 13.02
N LEU A 89 -9.81 18.10 13.62
CA LEU A 89 -8.51 17.68 14.13
C LEU A 89 -7.56 17.17 13.04
N VAL A 90 -8.03 16.96 11.81
CA VAL A 90 -7.21 16.49 10.69
C VAL A 90 -6.40 17.67 10.13
N VAL A 91 -5.27 17.96 10.77
CA VAL A 91 -4.39 19.08 10.42
C VAL A 91 -2.97 18.61 10.11
N PRO A 92 -2.22 19.28 9.20
CA PRO A 92 -0.89 18.84 8.78
C PRO A 92 0.17 18.82 9.89
N ASP A 93 0.02 19.68 10.90
CA ASP A 93 1.01 19.84 11.98
C ASP A 93 0.80 18.84 13.14
N ASP A 94 -0.23 17.98 13.07
CA ASP A 94 -0.41 16.89 14.04
C ASP A 94 0.51 15.71 13.68
N SER A 95 1.70 15.69 14.29
CA SER A 95 2.70 14.66 14.03
C SER A 95 2.21 13.25 14.39
N MET A 96 1.35 13.11 15.40
CA MET A 96 0.79 11.81 15.78
C MET A 96 -0.12 11.27 14.69
N LEU A 97 -0.94 12.14 14.10
CA LEU A 97 -1.79 11.79 12.96
C LEU A 97 -0.94 11.34 11.76
N THR A 98 0.05 12.14 11.37
CA THR A 98 0.87 11.84 10.19
C THR A 98 1.67 10.54 10.36
N ASP A 99 2.19 10.28 11.56
CA ASP A 99 2.95 9.06 11.85
C ASP A 99 2.06 7.82 11.77
N VAL A 100 0.87 7.87 12.38
CA VAL A 100 -0.06 6.73 12.38
C VAL A 100 -0.62 6.48 10.99
N LEU A 101 -0.95 7.52 10.22
CA LEU A 101 -1.38 7.35 8.84
C LEU A 101 -0.25 6.81 7.94
N GLY A 102 0.99 7.24 8.16
CA GLY A 102 2.16 6.71 7.44
C GLY A 102 2.35 5.22 7.69
N GLN A 103 2.27 4.79 8.96
CA GLN A 103 2.35 3.38 9.33
C GLN A 103 1.16 2.56 8.80
N LEU A 104 -0.05 3.10 8.89
CA LEU A 104 -1.26 2.48 8.36
C LEU A 104 -1.12 2.25 6.85
N ARG A 105 -0.69 3.29 6.12
CA ARG A 105 -0.48 3.19 4.68
C ARG A 105 0.48 2.05 4.32
N VAL A 106 1.63 1.96 4.99
CA VAL A 106 2.60 0.87 4.73
C VAL A 106 1.94 -0.50 4.91
N ALA A 107 1.19 -0.71 5.99
CA ALA A 107 0.48 -1.97 6.21
C ALA A 107 -0.56 -2.24 5.11
N LEU A 108 -1.32 -1.22 4.68
CA LEU A 108 -2.28 -1.36 3.58
C LEU A 108 -1.58 -1.69 2.25
N GLU A 109 -0.43 -1.07 1.95
CA GLU A 109 0.33 -1.35 0.73
C GLU A 109 0.83 -2.79 0.69
N GLU A 110 1.23 -3.37 1.83
CA GLU A 110 1.61 -4.77 1.94
C GLU A 110 0.43 -5.73 1.81
N ILE A 111 -0.72 -5.41 2.45
CA ILE A 111 -1.94 -6.21 2.38
C ILE A 111 -2.50 -6.26 0.96
N TYR A 112 -2.53 -5.13 0.25
CA TYR A 112 -3.04 -5.05 -1.12
C TYR A 112 -1.98 -5.29 -2.20
N SER A 113 -0.70 -5.45 -1.82
CA SER A 113 0.44 -5.56 -2.76
C SER A 113 0.46 -4.43 -3.79
N HIS A 114 0.13 -3.22 -3.32
CA HIS A 114 -0.06 -2.04 -4.17
C HIS A 114 0.36 -0.78 -3.44
N ARG A 115 1.18 0.06 -4.07
CA ARG A 115 1.59 1.34 -3.49
C ARG A 115 0.46 2.37 -3.58
N PHE A 116 0.26 3.13 -2.51
CA PHE A 116 -0.62 4.29 -2.45
C PHE A 116 0.23 5.56 -2.26
N THR A 117 0.27 6.40 -3.28
CA THR A 117 1.00 7.68 -3.25
C THR A 117 0.03 8.81 -3.51
N PHE A 118 0.04 9.80 -2.63
CA PHE A 118 -0.86 10.94 -2.65
C PHE A 118 -0.17 12.19 -3.18
N THR A 119 -0.97 13.18 -3.54
CA THR A 119 -0.50 14.46 -4.07
C THR A 119 0.36 15.20 -3.04
N GLY A 120 1.54 15.68 -3.48
CA GLY A 120 2.53 16.37 -2.63
C GLY A 120 3.69 15.47 -2.22
N GLU A 121 3.54 14.16 -2.32
CA GLU A 121 4.60 13.21 -1.97
C GLU A 121 5.67 13.08 -3.06
N SER A 122 6.93 12.93 -2.65
CA SER A 122 8.06 12.68 -3.55
C SER A 122 8.38 11.18 -3.73
N ARG A 123 7.40 10.30 -3.49
CA ARG A 123 7.52 8.84 -3.68
C ARG A 123 7.28 8.45 -5.14
N GLU A 124 7.71 7.24 -5.49
CA GLU A 124 7.28 6.59 -6.73
C GLU A 124 5.74 6.54 -6.77
N ARG A 125 5.16 6.78 -7.94
CA ARG A 125 3.70 6.81 -8.13
C ARG A 125 3.03 5.50 -7.70
N SER A 126 1.74 5.60 -7.37
CA SER A 126 0.87 4.45 -7.07
C SER A 126 0.94 3.43 -8.20
N GLY A 127 1.00 2.15 -7.84
CA GLY A 127 1.20 1.05 -8.77
C GLY A 127 1.51 -0.27 -8.04
N PRO A 128 1.57 -1.39 -8.78
CA PRO A 128 1.85 -2.70 -8.20
C PRO A 128 3.14 -2.72 -7.38
N LEU A 129 3.11 -3.35 -6.21
CA LEU A 129 4.23 -3.47 -5.29
C LEU A 129 4.50 -4.93 -4.96
N VAL A 130 5.72 -5.40 -5.23
CA VAL A 130 6.19 -6.73 -4.88
C VAL A 130 7.32 -6.60 -3.88
N VAL A 131 7.15 -7.18 -2.69
CA VAL A 131 8.20 -7.29 -1.67
C VAL A 131 8.46 -8.77 -1.41
N GLN A 132 9.68 -9.23 -1.69
CA GLN A 132 10.10 -10.61 -1.51
C GLN A 132 11.37 -10.67 -0.68
N ARG A 133 11.32 -11.40 0.43
CA ARG A 133 12.48 -11.74 1.27
C ARG A 133 12.56 -13.25 1.30
N ILE A 134 13.52 -13.84 0.58
CA ILE A 134 13.62 -15.30 0.42
C ILE A 134 15.03 -15.74 0.77
N ASP A 135 15.18 -16.55 1.81
CA ASP A 135 16.50 -17.00 2.25
C ASP A 135 17.20 -17.86 1.19
N ASN A 136 16.52 -18.85 0.62
CA ASN A 136 17.11 -19.75 -0.37
C ASN A 136 16.20 -19.90 -1.60
N VAL A 137 16.74 -19.60 -2.78
CA VAL A 137 16.05 -19.78 -4.05
C VAL A 137 16.51 -21.05 -4.74
N SER A 138 15.63 -22.05 -4.80
CA SER A 138 15.76 -23.22 -5.66
C SER A 138 14.69 -23.18 -6.76
N GLY A 139 15.07 -22.87 -8.00
CA GLY A 139 14.17 -22.71 -9.14
C GLY A 139 14.05 -21.27 -9.63
N ASN A 140 12.89 -20.91 -10.19
CA ASN A 140 12.67 -19.63 -10.85
C ASN A 140 11.77 -18.73 -10.02
N VAL A 141 12.22 -17.50 -9.77
CA VAL A 141 11.45 -16.44 -9.12
C VAL A 141 11.31 -15.29 -10.10
N THR A 142 10.09 -14.86 -10.38
CA THR A 142 9.81 -13.61 -11.07
C THR A 142 9.00 -12.72 -10.15
N GLY A 143 9.46 -11.49 -9.93
CA GLY A 143 8.78 -10.54 -9.05
C GLY A 143 7.48 -10.05 -9.68
N MET A 144 7.59 -9.46 -10.87
CA MET A 144 6.47 -8.93 -11.63
C MET A 144 6.56 -9.35 -13.09
N GLN A 145 5.45 -9.78 -13.67
CA GLN A 145 5.37 -10.13 -15.08
C GLN A 145 4.13 -9.54 -15.73
N ALA A 146 4.29 -8.99 -16.93
CA ALA A 146 3.18 -8.52 -17.77
C ALA A 146 3.34 -9.00 -19.21
N GLY A 147 2.22 -9.30 -19.86
CA GLY A 147 2.21 -9.74 -21.26
C GLY A 147 2.45 -8.63 -22.29
N ALA A 148 2.28 -7.36 -21.89
CA ALA A 148 2.42 -6.20 -22.78
C ALA A 148 3.40 -5.16 -22.22
N ALA A 149 3.07 -4.54 -21.10
CA ALA A 149 3.90 -3.49 -20.50
C ALA A 149 3.79 -3.45 -18.98
N ILE A 150 4.87 -3.03 -18.32
CA ILE A 150 4.89 -2.56 -16.93
C ILE A 150 5.19 -1.06 -16.99
N VAL A 151 4.13 -0.24 -16.88
CA VAL A 151 4.24 1.24 -16.95
C VAL A 151 4.69 1.81 -15.60
N THR A 152 4.14 1.28 -14.51
CA THR A 152 4.50 1.63 -13.13
C THR A 152 4.57 0.36 -12.29
N GLY A 153 5.43 0.35 -11.29
CA GLY A 153 5.50 -0.73 -10.31
C GLY A 153 6.84 -0.77 -9.62
N LYS A 154 6.90 -1.43 -8.45
CA LYS A 154 8.14 -1.65 -7.73
C LYS A 154 8.29 -3.12 -7.37
N VAL A 155 9.51 -3.62 -7.54
CA VAL A 155 9.94 -4.92 -7.03
C VAL A 155 11.10 -4.67 -6.08
N ASP A 156 10.93 -5.04 -4.82
CA ASP A 156 11.97 -5.07 -3.79
C ASP A 156 12.20 -6.53 -3.41
N GLN A 157 13.39 -7.03 -3.69
CA GLN A 157 13.74 -8.43 -3.67
C GLN A 157 15.06 -8.61 -2.94
N GLU A 158 15.06 -9.41 -1.88
CA GLU A 158 16.26 -9.78 -1.13
C GLU A 158 16.37 -11.29 -0.99
N PHE A 159 17.58 -11.79 -1.28
CA PHE A 159 17.90 -13.20 -1.26
C PHE A 159 19.22 -13.43 -0.51
N LYS A 160 19.31 -14.50 0.30
CA LYS A 160 20.59 -14.89 0.90
C LYS A 160 21.38 -15.81 -0.02
N THR A 161 20.72 -16.84 -0.57
CA THR A 161 21.35 -17.82 -1.46
C THR A 161 20.48 -18.08 -2.68
N VAL A 162 21.10 -18.09 -3.86
CA VAL A 162 20.47 -18.55 -5.10
C VAL A 162 21.20 -19.80 -5.56
N SER A 163 20.49 -20.93 -5.55
CA SER A 163 21.06 -22.23 -5.91
C SER A 163 21.51 -22.26 -7.38
N SER A 164 22.52 -23.08 -7.68
CA SER A 164 22.96 -23.28 -9.07
C SER A 164 21.80 -23.76 -9.96
N GLY A 165 21.63 -23.12 -11.11
CA GLY A 165 20.52 -23.40 -12.03
C GLY A 165 19.21 -22.66 -11.72
N SER A 166 19.16 -21.88 -10.64
CA SER A 166 18.03 -21.01 -10.32
C SER A 166 18.08 -19.69 -11.09
N THR A 167 16.92 -19.07 -11.31
CA THR A 167 16.79 -17.76 -11.96
C THR A 167 15.99 -16.81 -11.08
N VAL A 168 16.44 -15.56 -10.98
CA VAL A 168 15.69 -14.48 -10.33
C VAL A 168 15.50 -13.36 -11.33
N ILE A 169 14.24 -12.99 -11.58
CA ILE A 169 13.85 -11.89 -12.44
C ILE A 169 13.06 -10.89 -11.59
N GLY A 170 13.47 -9.62 -11.59
CA GLY A 170 12.71 -8.56 -10.92
C GLY A 170 11.40 -8.29 -11.66
N MET A 171 11.51 -7.74 -12.87
CA MET A 171 10.39 -7.41 -13.74
C MET A 171 10.59 -8.03 -15.12
N SER A 172 9.51 -8.58 -15.71
CA SER A 172 9.50 -9.16 -17.05
C SER A 172 8.30 -8.66 -17.85
N ALA A 173 8.55 -7.88 -18.89
CA ALA A 173 7.54 -7.46 -19.85
C ALA A 173 8.19 -7.03 -21.16
N PRO A 174 7.46 -7.04 -22.29
CA PRO A 174 7.95 -6.47 -23.55
C PRO A 174 8.34 -4.99 -23.43
N VAL A 175 7.62 -4.21 -22.60
CA VAL A 175 7.94 -2.81 -22.30
C VAL A 175 8.00 -2.61 -20.79
N ILE A 176 9.08 -2.03 -20.28
CA ILE A 176 9.23 -1.66 -18.86
C ILE A 176 9.60 -0.17 -18.81
N GLY A 177 8.77 0.61 -18.12
CA GLY A 177 8.87 2.06 -18.07
C GLY A 177 8.23 2.76 -19.27
N GLY A 178 7.80 4.01 -19.06
CA GLY A 178 7.12 4.85 -20.03
C GLY A 178 6.30 5.94 -19.34
N GLU A 179 5.98 7.03 -20.05
CA GLU A 179 4.97 7.96 -19.55
C GLU A 179 3.59 7.28 -19.65
N ALA A 180 2.85 7.32 -18.54
CA ALA A 180 1.45 6.88 -18.47
C ALA A 180 0.53 7.94 -19.08
#